data_AF-I2GIM0-F1
#
_entry.id   AF-I2GIM0-F1
#
_cell.length_a   1.000
_cell.length_b   1.000
_cell.length_c   1.000
_cell.angle_alpha   90.00
_cell.angle_beta   90.00
_cell.angle_gamma   90.00
#
_symmetry.space_group_name_H-M   'P 1'
#
loop_
_entity.id
_entity.type
_entity.pdbx_description
1 polymer ?
#
loop_
_entity_poly.entity_id
_entity_poly.type
_entity_poly.pdbx_seq_one_letter_code
_entity_poly.pdbx_strand_id
1 'polypeptide(L)'
;MQQVKAATVFALLLMTLCSCENSFIERQNQTTPADKVIANPPSDGPGGVVTNPGGQPYPTITKQTFIPEYSLWAQKKTLTWRIEWPNYPVGTDPNTIPTVFTLSNGALNSFDFLNGQPASTTYKTHFNLYHNAKLERSSDLWDELTHSFGHGDQMEFVSFSRFTTTIKGLENMVKNRPGLFETYWTGITEDSPEYQQGDIFLIKVSNVTDPTTPSRYGGIRIVSMMPRIIEVYLAVPND
;
A
#
# COMPACT_ATOMS: atom_id res chain seq x y z
N MET A 1 -72.89 -7.99 4.95
CA MET A 1 -73.06 -9.01 3.89
C MET A 1 -72.33 -8.47 2.66
N GLN A 2 -71.07 -8.82 2.41
CA GLN A 2 -70.48 -10.12 2.03
C GLN A 2 -70.73 -10.48 0.56
N GLN A 3 -69.64 -10.92 -0.10
CA GLN A 3 -69.42 -11.36 -1.50
C GLN A 3 -68.97 -10.24 -2.47
N VAL A 4 -67.70 -10.07 -2.89
CA VAL A 4 -66.54 -10.93 -3.25
C VAL A 4 -66.58 -11.50 -4.69
N LYS A 5 -65.56 -11.09 -5.47
CA LYS A 5 -64.83 -11.74 -6.61
C LYS A 5 -65.33 -11.57 -8.06
N ALA A 6 -64.52 -10.86 -8.86
CA ALA A 6 -63.69 -11.39 -9.97
C ALA A 6 -62.70 -10.26 -10.37
N ALA A 7 -61.39 -10.34 -10.14
CA ALA A 7 -60.38 -11.16 -10.81
C ALA A 7 -60.32 -10.94 -12.34
N THR A 8 -59.56 -9.91 -12.76
CA THR A 8 -58.86 -9.95 -14.05
C THR A 8 -57.45 -9.38 -13.84
N VAL A 9 -56.50 -10.31 -13.78
CA VAL A 9 -55.07 -10.08 -13.80
C VAL A 9 -54.71 -9.64 -15.21
N PHE A 10 -54.08 -8.48 -15.35
CA PHE A 10 -53.28 -8.17 -16.54
C PHE A 10 -51.93 -7.67 -16.07
N ALA A 11 -51.03 -8.64 -15.88
CA ALA A 11 -49.61 -8.40 -15.77
C ALA A 11 -49.10 -7.95 -17.14
N LEU A 12 -48.68 -6.70 -17.27
CA LEU A 12 -47.77 -6.32 -18.35
C LEU A 12 -46.37 -6.21 -17.75
N LEU A 13 -45.64 -7.32 -17.90
CA LEU A 13 -44.21 -7.43 -17.75
C LEU A 13 -43.56 -6.54 -18.82
N LEU A 14 -43.12 -5.33 -18.44
CA LEU A 14 -42.21 -4.56 -19.27
C LEU A 14 -40.80 -5.09 -19.03
N MET A 15 -40.34 -5.94 -19.96
CA MET A 15 -38.98 -6.44 -20.02
C MET A 15 -38.02 -5.27 -20.08
N THR A 16 -37.36 -5.00 -18.96
CA THR A 16 -36.21 -4.10 -18.89
C THR A 16 -35.04 -4.77 -19.60
N LEU A 17 -34.85 -4.36 -20.85
CA LEU A 17 -33.57 -4.17 -21.55
C LEU A 17 -32.39 -5.03 -21.02
N CYS A 18 -32.40 -6.30 -21.43
CA CYS A 18 -31.18 -7.09 -21.51
C CYS A 18 -30.49 -6.72 -22.83
N SER A 19 -29.66 -5.68 -22.78
CA SER A 19 -28.51 -5.55 -23.69
C SER A 19 -27.29 -5.45 -22.81
N CYS A 20 -26.69 -6.59 -22.53
CA CYS A 20 -25.24 -6.66 -22.32
C CYS A 20 -24.61 -6.17 -23.61
N GLU A 21 -24.39 -4.86 -23.71
CA GLU A 21 -23.32 -4.37 -24.56
C GLU A 21 -22.04 -4.96 -23.96
N ASN A 22 -21.53 -6.01 -24.63
CA ASN A 22 -20.15 -6.41 -24.51
C ASN A 22 -19.33 -5.19 -24.95
N SER A 23 -19.02 -4.31 -24.00
CA SER A 23 -17.91 -3.40 -24.12
C SER A 23 -16.66 -4.26 -24.21
N PHE A 24 -16.31 -4.63 -25.44
CA PHE A 24 -14.96 -5.02 -25.77
C PHE A 24 -14.08 -3.88 -25.27
N ILE A 25 -13.38 -4.14 -24.17
CA ILE A 25 -12.30 -3.27 -23.73
C ILE A 25 -11.25 -3.39 -24.83
N GLU A 26 -11.32 -2.47 -25.78
CA GLU A 26 -10.25 -2.24 -26.72
C GLU A 26 -9.02 -1.90 -25.87
N ARG A 27 -7.99 -2.74 -25.99
CA ARG A 27 -6.72 -2.55 -25.31
C ARG A 27 -6.11 -1.28 -25.88
N GLN A 28 -6.38 -0.15 -25.23
CA GLN A 28 -5.83 1.13 -25.61
C GLN A 28 -4.32 1.04 -25.38
N ASN A 29 -3.59 0.82 -26.47
CA ASN A 29 -2.16 0.99 -26.56
C ASN A 29 -1.86 2.48 -26.36
N GLN A 30 -1.79 2.92 -25.10
CA GLN A 30 -1.12 4.15 -24.73
C GLN A 30 0.14 3.79 -23.96
N THR A 31 1.24 3.93 -24.68
CA THR A 31 2.63 3.90 -24.23
C THR A 31 2.87 4.98 -23.18
N THR A 32 2.60 4.64 -21.92
CA THR A 32 3.46 5.11 -20.82
C THR A 32 4.44 3.97 -20.59
N PRO A 33 5.77 4.20 -20.56
CA PRO A 33 6.69 3.14 -20.23
C PRO A 33 6.34 2.66 -18.83
N ALA A 34 5.74 1.47 -18.72
CA ALA A 34 5.77 0.75 -17.47
C ALA A 34 7.25 0.50 -17.21
N ASP A 35 7.84 1.23 -16.27
CA ASP A 35 9.14 0.90 -15.76
C ASP A 35 9.03 -0.50 -15.19
N LYS A 36 9.42 -1.47 -16.02
CA LYS A 36 9.91 -2.79 -15.63
C LYS A 36 8.94 -3.56 -14.72
N VAL A 37 8.26 -4.57 -15.26
CA VAL A 37 7.88 -5.74 -14.45
C VAL A 37 9.20 -6.39 -14.02
N ILE A 38 9.72 -5.98 -12.86
CA ILE A 38 10.92 -6.61 -12.32
C ILE A 38 10.48 -7.88 -11.60
N ALA A 39 10.47 -8.99 -12.35
CA ALA A 39 10.77 -10.26 -11.71
C ALA A 39 12.25 -10.21 -11.31
N ASN A 40 12.50 -9.91 -10.03
CA ASN A 40 13.79 -9.99 -9.32
C ASN A 40 15.01 -9.35 -10.01
N PRO A 41 15.43 -8.12 -9.63
CA PRO A 41 16.73 -7.61 -10.04
C PRO A 41 17.85 -8.22 -9.16
N PRO A 42 19.05 -8.47 -9.72
CA PRO A 42 20.17 -9.02 -8.97
C PRO A 42 20.79 -8.01 -7.97
N SER A 43 21.56 -8.58 -7.03
CA SER A 43 21.90 -8.15 -5.68
C SER A 43 22.97 -7.04 -5.51
N ASP A 44 23.28 -6.22 -6.51
CA ASP A 44 24.48 -5.35 -6.42
C ASP A 44 24.21 -3.89 -5.98
N GLY A 45 23.23 -3.68 -5.10
CA GLY A 45 22.98 -2.39 -4.42
C GLY A 45 22.28 -2.58 -3.08
N PRO A 46 22.10 -1.53 -2.24
CA PRO A 46 21.35 -1.59 -0.98
C PRO A 46 19.83 -1.71 -1.26
N GLY A 47 19.50 -2.86 -1.81
CA GLY A 47 18.22 -3.36 -2.29
C GLY A 47 18.38 -4.84 -2.66
N GLY A 48 19.40 -5.50 -2.09
CA GLY A 48 19.73 -6.90 -2.32
C GLY A 48 18.68 -7.82 -1.70
N VAL A 49 18.15 -8.69 -2.54
CA VAL A 49 17.25 -9.78 -2.16
C VAL A 49 18.08 -10.86 -1.50
N VAL A 50 17.70 -11.23 -0.28
CA VAL A 50 18.08 -12.51 0.31
C VAL A 50 16.90 -13.43 0.09
N THR A 51 17.11 -14.51 -0.67
CA THR A 51 16.23 -15.67 -0.59
C THR A 51 16.19 -16.09 0.88
N ASN A 52 15.08 -15.83 1.56
CA ASN A 52 14.98 -16.17 2.97
C ASN A 52 15.21 -17.69 3.13
N PRO A 53 15.89 -18.17 4.18
CA PRO A 53 16.23 -19.59 4.34
C PRO A 53 15.03 -20.55 4.54
N GLY A 54 13.78 -20.07 4.38
CA GLY A 54 12.56 -20.79 4.77
C GLY A 54 11.71 -21.37 3.63
N GLY A 55 12.06 -21.17 2.36
CA GLY A 55 11.39 -21.81 1.22
C GLY A 55 9.92 -21.39 0.95
N GLN A 56 9.40 -20.40 1.67
CA GLN A 56 8.03 -19.89 1.49
C GLN A 56 7.90 -19.00 0.23
N PRO A 57 6.71 -18.97 -0.41
CA PRO A 57 6.48 -18.11 -1.56
C PRO A 57 6.55 -16.65 -1.15
N TYR A 58 7.26 -15.84 -1.93
CA TYR A 58 7.49 -14.43 -1.65
C TYR A 58 6.39 -13.54 -2.26
N PRO A 59 6.03 -12.40 -1.64
CA PRO A 59 5.07 -11.46 -2.21
C PRO A 59 5.52 -10.89 -3.55
N THR A 60 4.60 -10.73 -4.49
CA THR A 60 4.86 -10.03 -5.75
C THR A 60 4.78 -8.52 -5.53
N ILE A 61 5.81 -7.77 -5.96
CA ILE A 61 5.86 -6.31 -5.82
C ILE A 61 5.96 -5.68 -7.21
N THR A 62 4.92 -4.97 -7.62
CA THR A 62 4.94 -4.15 -8.85
C THR A 62 5.24 -2.70 -8.48
N LYS A 63 6.27 -2.12 -9.09
CA LYS A 63 6.67 -0.71 -8.87
C LYS A 63 6.29 0.13 -10.07
N GLN A 64 5.76 1.31 -9.85
CA GLN A 64 5.54 2.31 -10.90
C GLN A 64 5.88 3.70 -10.37
N THR A 65 6.22 4.60 -11.27
CA THR A 65 6.43 6.02 -10.95
C THR A 65 5.46 6.83 -11.79
N PHE A 66 4.74 7.75 -11.15
CA PHE A 66 3.88 8.71 -11.83
C PHE A 66 4.46 10.12 -11.68
N ILE A 67 4.65 10.78 -12.81
CA ILE A 67 5.05 12.19 -12.88
C ILE A 67 3.84 12.94 -13.45
N PRO A 68 3.32 13.97 -12.78
CA PRO A 68 2.24 14.79 -13.31
C PRO A 68 2.59 15.39 -14.67
N GLU A 69 1.68 15.29 -15.64
CA GLU A 69 1.88 15.89 -16.96
C GLU A 69 1.85 17.43 -16.92
N TYR A 70 1.09 18.00 -15.98
CA TYR A 70 0.99 19.44 -15.84
C TYR A 70 2.19 20.01 -15.09
N SER A 71 2.96 20.88 -15.77
CA SER A 71 4.24 21.40 -15.29
C SER A 71 4.19 22.04 -13.91
N LEU A 72 3.09 22.69 -13.54
CA LEU A 72 2.92 23.29 -12.21
C LEU A 72 2.96 22.26 -11.06
N TRP A 73 2.66 20.99 -11.34
CA TRP A 73 2.66 19.92 -10.34
C TRP A 73 3.80 18.92 -10.54
N ALA A 74 4.50 18.98 -11.68
CA ALA A 74 5.57 18.05 -12.07
C ALA A 74 6.83 18.13 -11.19
N GLN A 75 6.93 19.10 -10.27
CA GLN A 75 8.01 19.21 -9.28
C GLN A 75 7.97 18.10 -8.21
N LYS A 76 6.86 17.36 -8.09
CA LYS A 76 6.76 16.15 -7.27
C LYS A 76 6.33 14.99 -8.16
N LYS A 77 6.86 13.80 -7.89
CA LYS A 77 6.43 12.53 -8.48
C LYS A 77 5.90 11.61 -7.38
N THR A 78 5.13 10.59 -7.76
CA THR A 78 4.69 9.55 -6.84
C THR A 78 5.32 8.21 -7.19
N LEU A 79 6.08 7.67 -6.24
CA LEU A 79 6.52 6.28 -6.27
C LEU A 79 5.38 5.40 -5.77
N THR A 80 5.09 4.32 -6.47
CA THR A 80 4.00 3.40 -6.12
C THR A 80 4.50 1.96 -6.04
N TRP A 81 3.94 1.23 -5.10
CA TRP A 81 4.18 -0.19 -4.91
C TRP A 81 2.84 -0.89 -4.73
N ARG A 82 2.56 -1.87 -5.59
CA ARG A 82 1.47 -2.82 -5.39
C ARG A 82 2.06 -4.13 -4.93
N ILE A 83 1.70 -4.55 -3.72
CA ILE A 83 2.25 -5.73 -3.06
C ILE A 83 1.12 -6.75 -2.93
N GLU A 84 1.35 -7.94 -3.47
CA GLU A 84 0.41 -9.05 -3.45
C GLU A 84 1.05 -10.25 -2.75
N TRP A 85 0.52 -10.61 -1.60
CA TRP A 85 0.97 -11.78 -0.85
C TRP A 85 0.31 -13.04 -1.42
N PRO A 86 1.07 -14.14 -1.57
CA PRO A 86 0.49 -15.44 -1.88
C PRO A 86 -0.37 -15.92 -0.71
N ASN A 87 -1.22 -16.91 -0.98
CA ASN A 87 -1.88 -17.64 0.09
C ASN A 87 -0.85 -18.55 0.77
N TYR A 88 -0.54 -18.25 2.03
CA TYR A 88 0.31 -19.10 2.85
C TYR A 88 -0.47 -20.29 3.40
N PRO A 89 0.15 -21.48 3.52
CA PRO A 89 -0.44 -22.61 4.22
C PRO A 89 -0.84 -22.25 5.66
N VAL A 90 -1.90 -22.88 6.16
CA VAL A 90 -2.30 -22.75 7.57
C VAL A 90 -1.15 -23.20 8.47
N GLY A 91 -0.82 -22.40 9.48
CA GLY A 91 0.28 -22.67 10.41
C GLY A 91 1.65 -22.20 9.92
N THR A 92 1.74 -21.51 8.78
CA THR A 92 2.96 -20.80 8.38
C THR A 92 3.37 -19.84 9.49
N ASP A 93 4.63 -19.89 9.91
CA ASP A 93 5.17 -19.00 10.92
C ASP A 93 5.09 -17.53 10.44
N PRO A 94 4.34 -16.66 11.14
CA PRO A 94 4.21 -15.25 10.78
C PRO A 94 5.55 -14.51 10.67
N ASN A 95 6.58 -14.92 11.42
CA ASN A 95 7.89 -14.26 11.44
C ASN A 95 8.71 -14.49 10.17
N THR A 96 8.36 -15.55 9.42
CA THR A 96 8.97 -15.88 8.13
C THR A 96 8.31 -15.13 6.97
N ILE A 97 7.12 -14.54 7.17
CA ILE A 97 6.37 -13.84 6.13
C ILE A 97 6.94 -12.43 5.94
N PRO A 98 7.34 -12.03 4.71
CA PRO A 98 7.78 -10.67 4.43
C PRO A 98 6.66 -9.67 4.70
N THR A 99 6.88 -8.74 5.63
CA THR A 99 5.81 -7.87 6.16
C THR A 99 6.26 -6.44 6.45
N VAL A 100 7.54 -6.24 6.77
CA VAL A 100 8.13 -4.95 7.13
C VAL A 100 8.61 -4.24 5.88
N PHE A 101 7.99 -3.10 5.56
CA PHE A 101 8.21 -2.35 4.33
C PHE A 101 9.18 -1.18 4.54
N THR A 102 10.02 -0.95 3.52
CA THR A 102 10.96 0.16 3.44
C THR A 102 10.60 1.09 2.29
N LEU A 103 10.22 2.33 2.59
CA LEU A 103 9.78 3.33 1.61
C LEU A 103 10.86 3.81 0.65
N SER A 104 12.14 3.77 1.04
CA SER A 104 13.25 4.31 0.22
C SER A 104 13.51 3.49 -1.05
N ASN A 105 13.25 2.18 -1.00
CA ASN A 105 13.51 1.27 -2.11
C ASN A 105 12.35 0.31 -2.39
N GLY A 106 11.31 0.30 -1.56
CA GLY A 106 10.19 -0.63 -1.65
C GLY A 106 10.56 -2.07 -1.32
N ALA A 107 11.58 -2.29 -0.49
CA ALA A 107 11.89 -3.61 0.04
C ALA A 107 10.82 -4.03 1.06
N LEU A 108 10.60 -5.33 1.16
CA LEU A 108 9.67 -5.95 2.09
C LEU A 108 10.39 -7.09 2.77
N ASN A 109 10.51 -7.09 4.09
CA ASN A 109 11.36 -8.02 4.82
C ASN A 109 10.56 -8.78 5.88
N SER A 110 10.95 -10.00 6.20
CA SER A 110 10.37 -10.75 7.31
C SER A 110 11.04 -10.36 8.63
N PHE A 111 10.41 -10.67 9.75
CA PHE A 111 11.02 -10.46 11.07
C PHE A 111 12.28 -11.29 11.25
N ASP A 112 12.25 -12.58 10.87
CA ASP A 112 13.42 -13.47 10.93
C ASP A 112 14.63 -12.93 10.16
N PHE A 113 14.38 -12.41 8.95
CA PHE A 113 15.44 -11.81 8.15
C PHE A 113 16.05 -10.60 8.85
N LEU A 114 15.22 -9.67 9.32
CA LEU A 114 15.68 -8.43 9.93
C LEU A 114 16.44 -8.68 11.25
N ASN A 115 16.00 -9.64 12.07
CA ASN A 115 16.72 -10.04 13.29
C ASN A 115 18.04 -10.79 12.99
N GLY A 116 18.22 -11.32 11.78
CA GLY A 116 19.46 -11.92 11.32
C GLY A 116 20.45 -10.92 10.67
N GLN A 117 20.06 -9.65 10.52
CA GLN A 117 20.88 -8.60 9.93
C GLN A 117 21.42 -7.64 11.00
N PRO A 118 22.47 -6.83 10.68
CA PRO A 118 22.88 -5.74 11.56
C PRO A 118 21.71 -4.77 11.83
N ALA A 119 21.64 -4.23 13.05
CA ALA A 119 20.57 -3.32 13.49
C ALA A 119 20.37 -2.11 12.56
N SER A 120 21.45 -1.62 11.92
CA SER A 120 21.40 -0.53 10.94
C SER A 120 20.57 -0.84 9.69
N THR A 121 20.31 -2.12 9.40
CA THR A 121 19.36 -2.54 8.36
C THR A 121 17.92 -2.35 8.84
N THR A 122 17.62 -2.76 10.08
CA THR A 122 16.29 -2.58 10.70
C THR A 122 15.94 -1.10 10.84
N TYR A 123 16.89 -0.23 11.18
CA TYR A 123 16.62 1.21 11.34
C TYR A 123 16.17 1.92 10.07
N LYS A 124 16.39 1.31 8.90
CA LYS A 124 15.96 1.83 7.59
C LYS A 124 14.53 1.41 7.23
N THR A 125 13.86 0.63 8.07
CA THR A 125 12.49 0.16 7.85
C THR A 125 11.47 1.14 8.39
N HIS A 126 10.24 1.10 7.83
CA HIS A 126 9.20 2.10 8.13
C HIS A 126 8.04 1.47 8.88
N PHE A 127 7.38 0.47 8.29
CA PHE A 127 6.18 -0.10 8.89
C PHE A 127 5.85 -1.51 8.41
N ASN A 128 5.14 -2.24 9.25
CA ASN A 128 4.50 -3.51 8.93
C ASN A 128 3.23 -3.28 8.08
N LEU A 129 3.04 -4.14 7.07
CA LEU A 129 1.88 -4.12 6.17
C LEU A 129 0.99 -5.36 6.28
N TYR A 130 1.46 -6.50 6.80
CA TYR A 130 0.73 -7.78 6.73
C TYR A 130 0.45 -8.40 8.10
N HIS A 131 1.39 -8.32 9.04
CA HIS A 131 1.26 -8.91 10.37
C HIS A 131 0.08 -8.29 11.13
N ASN A 132 -0.67 -9.13 11.85
CA ASN A 132 -1.86 -8.76 12.65
C ASN A 132 -2.98 -7.97 11.95
N ALA A 133 -2.94 -7.82 10.62
CA ALA A 133 -3.87 -6.95 9.88
C ALA A 133 -3.89 -5.50 10.42
N LYS A 134 -2.71 -5.00 10.83
CA LYS A 134 -2.49 -3.64 11.34
C LYS A 134 -1.39 -2.94 10.56
N LEU A 135 -1.46 -1.61 10.49
CA LEU A 135 -0.34 -0.78 10.05
C LEU A 135 0.48 -0.39 11.28
N GLU A 136 1.65 -0.98 11.49
CA GLU A 136 2.45 -0.75 12.70
C GLU A 136 3.80 -0.15 12.34
N ARG A 137 4.25 0.83 13.13
CA ARG A 137 5.59 1.42 12.94
C ARG A 137 6.64 0.35 13.24
N SER A 138 7.73 0.32 12.47
CA SER A 138 8.82 -0.63 12.75
C SER A 138 9.48 -0.38 14.10
N SER A 139 9.41 0.87 14.61
CA SER A 139 9.85 1.25 15.96
C SER A 139 9.04 0.60 17.09
N ASP A 140 7.82 0.15 16.81
CA ASP A 140 6.89 -0.32 17.84
C ASP A 140 6.79 -1.85 17.88
N LEU A 141 7.32 -2.52 16.86
CA LEU A 141 7.33 -3.97 16.71
C LEU A 141 8.50 -4.59 17.49
N TRP A 142 8.79 -4.13 18.71
CA TRP A 142 9.98 -4.59 19.45
C TRP A 142 9.83 -6.04 19.97
N ASP A 143 8.59 -6.54 20.08
CA ASP A 143 8.30 -7.94 20.36
C ASP A 143 8.77 -8.85 19.20
N GLU A 144 8.62 -8.39 17.95
CA GLU A 144 9.02 -9.12 16.75
C GLU A 144 10.41 -8.72 16.20
N LEU A 145 10.82 -7.47 16.39
CA LEU A 145 12.06 -6.84 15.93
C LEU A 145 12.89 -6.40 17.11
N THR A 146 13.73 -7.28 17.61
CA THR A 146 14.57 -7.04 18.79
C THR A 146 15.44 -5.77 18.69
N HIS A 147 15.80 -5.36 17.48
CA HIS A 147 16.59 -4.15 17.23
C HIS A 147 15.83 -2.84 17.41
N SER A 148 14.49 -2.80 17.37
CA SER A 148 13.75 -1.54 17.53
C SER A 148 13.63 -1.09 18.99
N PHE A 149 13.88 -1.97 19.96
CA PHE A 149 13.81 -1.67 21.38
C PHE A 149 14.80 -0.57 21.78
N GLY A 150 14.30 0.57 22.29
CA GLY A 150 15.12 1.67 22.78
C GLY A 150 15.86 2.49 21.70
N HIS A 151 15.59 2.22 20.42
CA HIS A 151 16.30 2.84 19.27
C HIS A 151 15.38 3.67 18.36
N GLY A 152 14.24 4.11 18.88
CA GLY A 152 13.29 4.95 18.13
C GLY A 152 13.89 6.28 17.66
N ASP A 153 14.96 6.76 18.30
CA ASP A 153 15.70 7.94 17.89
C ASP A 153 16.56 7.73 16.64
N GLN A 154 16.86 6.49 16.24
CA GLN A 154 17.66 6.17 15.05
C GLN A 154 16.80 5.82 13.83
N MET A 155 15.48 5.77 14.01
CA MET A 155 14.51 5.37 13.00
C MET A 155 13.68 6.58 12.56
N GLU A 156 13.27 6.59 11.29
CA GLU A 156 12.28 7.58 10.86
C GLU A 156 10.92 7.28 11.50
N PHE A 157 10.28 8.31 12.03
CA PHE A 157 8.98 8.17 12.66
C PHE A 157 7.88 8.24 11.62
N VAL A 158 7.05 7.19 11.57
CA VAL A 158 5.91 7.10 10.65
C VAL A 158 4.63 7.38 11.42
N SER A 159 3.72 8.13 10.84
CA SER A 159 2.37 8.32 11.38
C SER A 159 1.33 7.94 10.34
N PHE A 160 0.23 7.35 10.82
CA PHE A 160 -0.91 6.95 10.00
C PHE A 160 -2.10 7.83 10.32
N SER A 161 -2.91 8.14 9.31
CA SER A 161 -4.19 8.83 9.48
C SER A 161 -5.19 8.22 8.52
N ARG A 162 -6.28 7.63 9.02
CA ARG A 162 -7.32 7.09 8.14
C ARG A 162 -7.93 8.21 7.31
N PHE A 163 -8.14 7.94 6.02
CA PHE A 163 -8.53 8.95 5.06
C PHE A 163 -9.66 8.46 4.17
N THR A 164 -10.72 9.27 4.09
CA THR A 164 -11.88 8.96 3.26
C THR A 164 -11.76 9.71 1.93
N THR A 165 -11.63 8.96 0.85
CA THR A 165 -11.70 9.49 -0.52
C THR A 165 -12.26 8.44 -1.47
N THR A 166 -12.61 8.85 -2.68
CA THR A 166 -12.96 7.91 -3.76
C THR A 166 -11.70 7.35 -4.40
N ILE A 167 -11.80 6.19 -5.06
CA ILE A 167 -10.67 5.63 -5.83
C ILE A 167 -10.16 6.62 -6.88
N LYS A 168 -11.07 7.31 -7.58
CA LYS A 168 -10.70 8.38 -8.53
C LYS A 168 -9.97 9.55 -7.85
N GLY A 169 -10.39 9.91 -6.64
CA GLY A 169 -9.73 10.92 -5.83
C GLY A 169 -8.29 10.52 -5.50
N LEU A 170 -8.09 9.29 -5.02
CA LEU A 170 -6.77 8.73 -4.75
C LEU A 170 -5.91 8.64 -6.02
N GLU A 171 -6.46 8.14 -7.14
CA GLU A 171 -5.76 8.09 -8.42
C GLU A 171 -5.31 9.48 -8.88
N ASN A 172 -6.14 10.50 -8.69
CA ASN A 172 -5.77 11.88 -9.01
C ASN A 172 -4.64 12.40 -8.11
N MET A 173 -4.64 12.07 -6.82
CA MET A 173 -3.53 12.39 -5.91
C MET A 173 -2.24 11.71 -6.36
N VAL A 174 -2.30 10.43 -6.73
CA VAL A 174 -1.13 9.65 -7.17
C VAL A 174 -0.58 10.11 -8.52
N LYS A 175 -1.44 10.33 -9.52
CA LYS A 175 -1.00 10.56 -10.90
C LYS A 175 -0.78 12.02 -11.23
N ASN A 176 -1.62 12.91 -10.68
CA ASN A 176 -1.70 14.30 -11.14
C ASN A 176 -1.28 15.30 -10.06
N ARG A 177 -1.59 15.02 -8.79
CA ARG A 177 -1.36 15.98 -7.69
C ARG A 177 -0.74 15.34 -6.44
N PRO A 178 0.53 14.87 -6.50
CA PRO A 178 1.21 14.25 -5.35
C PRO A 178 1.26 15.13 -4.11
N GLY A 179 1.28 16.45 -4.26
CA GLY A 179 1.24 17.40 -3.14
C GLY A 179 -0.03 17.33 -2.28
N LEU A 180 -1.10 16.70 -2.77
CA LEU A 180 -2.33 16.54 -2.00
C LEU A 180 -2.19 15.57 -0.82
N PHE A 181 -1.22 14.65 -0.83
CA PHE A 181 -0.96 13.81 0.34
C PHE A 181 -0.59 14.65 1.58
N GLU A 182 0.21 15.70 1.36
CA GLU A 182 0.57 16.66 2.39
C GLU A 182 -0.59 17.61 2.71
N THR A 183 -1.29 18.12 1.68
CA THR A 183 -2.41 19.07 1.88
C THR A 183 -3.55 18.46 2.69
N TYR A 184 -3.84 17.17 2.51
CA TYR A 184 -4.91 16.48 3.24
C TYR A 184 -4.46 15.89 4.58
N TRP A 185 -3.19 16.03 4.96
CA TRP A 185 -2.73 15.60 6.27
C TRP A 185 -3.32 16.49 7.38
N THR A 186 -4.18 15.93 8.22
CA THR A 186 -4.92 16.69 9.25
C THR A 186 -4.20 16.79 10.59
N GLY A 187 -3.14 16.01 10.80
CA GLY A 187 -2.45 15.89 12.08
C GLY A 187 -3.09 14.94 13.09
N ILE A 188 -4.28 14.38 12.79
CA ILE A 188 -4.89 13.32 13.60
C ILE A 188 -4.19 12.01 13.24
N THR A 189 -3.49 11.42 14.21
CA THR A 189 -2.72 10.20 14.02
C THR A 189 -3.33 9.02 14.76
N GLU A 190 -3.31 7.85 14.14
CA GLU A 190 -3.69 6.58 14.75
C GLU A 190 -2.43 5.78 15.07
N ASP A 191 -2.34 5.33 16.33
CA ASP A 191 -1.33 4.37 16.73
C ASP A 191 -1.80 2.96 16.34
N SER A 192 -1.08 2.34 15.41
CA SER A 192 -1.29 0.96 14.97
C SER A 192 -2.72 0.64 14.48
N PRO A 193 -3.27 1.37 13.49
CA PRO A 193 -4.64 1.15 13.07
C PRO A 193 -4.84 -0.24 12.46
N GLU A 194 -5.90 -0.92 12.90
CA GLU A 194 -6.46 -2.06 12.19
C GLU A 194 -7.02 -1.60 10.84
N TYR A 195 -6.95 -2.51 9.87
CA TYR A 195 -7.41 -2.22 8.53
C TYR A 195 -8.27 -3.33 7.95
N GLN A 196 -9.16 -2.94 7.04
CA GLN A 196 -10.00 -3.82 6.25
C GLN A 196 -9.96 -3.43 4.76
N GLN A 197 -10.51 -4.30 3.92
CA GLN A 197 -10.58 -4.03 2.48
C GLN A 197 -11.31 -2.71 2.20
N GLY A 198 -10.72 -1.89 1.34
CA GLY A 198 -11.25 -0.59 0.94
C GLY A 198 -10.73 0.58 1.77
N ASP A 199 -10.08 0.32 2.91
CA ASP A 199 -9.49 1.38 3.72
C ASP A 199 -8.35 2.08 2.99
N ILE A 200 -8.24 3.39 3.24
CA ILE A 200 -7.15 4.24 2.77
C ILE A 200 -6.60 4.98 3.99
N PHE A 201 -5.28 5.06 4.06
CA PHE A 201 -4.56 5.79 5.10
C PHE A 201 -3.61 6.78 4.42
N LEU A 202 -3.50 7.98 4.95
CA LEU A 202 -2.37 8.85 4.68
C LEU A 202 -1.20 8.41 5.56
N ILE A 203 0.00 8.56 5.02
CA ILE A 203 1.25 8.38 5.78
C ILE A 203 2.04 9.67 5.81
N LYS A 204 2.64 9.95 6.97
CA LYS A 204 3.66 10.98 7.16
C LYS A 204 4.91 10.32 7.72
N VAL A 205 6.06 10.60 7.11
CA VAL A 205 7.38 10.14 7.58
C VAL A 205 8.18 11.35 8.00
N SER A 206 8.64 11.36 9.25
CA SER A 206 9.42 12.46 9.83
C SER A 206 10.76 11.94 10.28
N ASN A 207 11.82 12.70 10.00
CA ASN A 207 13.13 12.40 10.55
C ASN A 207 13.20 12.99 11.97
N VAL A 208 13.35 12.13 12.98
CA VAL A 208 13.48 12.56 14.38
C VAL A 208 14.90 12.97 14.75
N THR A 209 15.90 12.52 13.99
CA THR A 209 17.33 12.88 14.20
C THR A 209 17.69 14.22 13.61
N ASP A 210 17.05 14.58 12.48
CA ASP A 210 17.30 15.83 11.78
C ASP A 210 15.97 16.54 11.48
N PRO A 211 15.56 17.51 12.33
CA PRO A 211 14.32 18.25 12.14
C PRO A 211 14.36 19.21 10.94
N THR A 212 15.53 19.41 10.31
CA THR A 212 15.65 20.22 9.08
C THR A 212 15.28 19.44 7.83
N THR A 213 15.27 18.10 7.91
CA THR A 213 14.78 17.24 6.84
C THR A 213 13.25 17.35 6.78
N PRO A 214 12.67 17.82 5.65
CA PRO A 214 11.23 17.98 5.52
C PRO A 214 10.51 16.62 5.59
N SER A 215 9.34 16.61 6.21
CA SER A 215 8.50 15.40 6.26
C SER A 215 8.10 14.96 4.86
N ARG A 216 8.03 13.64 4.67
CA ARG A 216 7.53 13.03 3.43
C ARG A 216 6.11 12.52 3.64
N TYR A 217 5.30 12.58 2.60
CA TYR A 217 3.88 12.25 2.66
C TYR A 217 3.50 11.26 1.57
N GLY A 218 2.49 10.45 1.86
CA GLY A 218 2.03 9.41 0.96
C GLY A 218 0.70 8.82 1.39
N GLY A 219 0.38 7.64 0.86
CA GLY A 219 -0.79 6.89 1.30
C GLY A 219 -0.61 5.38 1.20
N ILE A 220 -1.51 4.66 1.87
CA ILE A 220 -1.64 3.21 1.81
C ILE A 220 -3.10 2.92 1.49
N ARG A 221 -3.35 1.99 0.57
CA ARG A 221 -4.68 1.49 0.24
C ARG A 221 -4.73 -0.02 0.42
N ILE A 222 -5.72 -0.49 1.17
CA ILE A 222 -6.02 -1.91 1.31
C ILE A 222 -6.93 -2.33 0.16
N VAL A 223 -6.37 -2.99 -0.86
CA VAL A 223 -7.10 -3.36 -2.07
C VAL A 223 -7.91 -4.63 -1.85
N SER A 224 -7.32 -5.63 -1.20
CA SER A 224 -7.97 -6.90 -0.88
C SER A 224 -7.36 -7.51 0.38
N MET A 225 -8.19 -8.21 1.17
CA MET A 225 -7.73 -9.01 2.31
C MET A 225 -7.43 -10.47 1.96
N MET A 226 -7.99 -10.98 0.84
CA MET A 226 -7.82 -12.36 0.36
C MET A 226 -7.90 -12.46 -1.18
N PRO A 227 -6.79 -12.70 -1.90
CA PRO A 227 -5.41 -12.63 -1.41
C PRO A 227 -5.12 -11.22 -0.86
N ARG A 228 -4.12 -11.09 0.02
CA ARG A 228 -3.80 -9.78 0.59
C ARG A 228 -3.08 -8.94 -0.46
N ILE A 229 -3.69 -7.80 -0.80
CA ILE A 229 -3.15 -6.85 -1.79
C ILE A 229 -3.20 -5.46 -1.16
N ILE A 230 -2.02 -4.84 -1.06
CA ILE A 230 -1.86 -3.49 -0.51
C ILE A 230 -1.10 -2.63 -1.51
N GLU A 231 -1.58 -1.42 -1.71
CA GLU A 231 -0.89 -0.40 -2.50
C GLU A 231 -0.30 0.66 -1.57
N VAL A 232 0.96 1.02 -1.80
CA VAL A 232 1.67 2.07 -1.07
C VAL A 232 2.07 3.15 -2.07
N TYR A 233 1.93 4.41 -1.69
CA TYR A 233 2.27 5.57 -2.49
C TYR A 233 3.13 6.54 -1.68
N LEU A 234 4.18 7.09 -2.29
CA LEU A 234 5.04 8.09 -1.66
C LEU A 234 5.26 9.26 -2.62
N ALA A 235 4.89 10.47 -2.20
CA ALA A 235 5.22 11.69 -2.92
C ALA A 235 6.66 12.11 -2.59
N VAL A 236 7.47 12.28 -3.62
CA VAL A 236 8.88 12.69 -3.52
C VAL A 236 9.18 13.83 -4.50
N PRO A 237 10.22 14.64 -4.26
CA PRO A 237 10.71 15.59 -5.26
C PRO A 237 11.00 14.92 -6.60
N ASN A 238 10.76 15.66 -7.68
CA ASN A 238 11.13 15.27 -9.04
C ASN A 238 12.31 16.12 -9.51
N ASP A 239 13.49 15.75 -9.02
CA ASP A 239 14.79 16.34 -9.41
C ASP A 239 15.33 15.70 -10.69
#